data_AF-A0A520MP65-F1
#
_entry.id   AF-A0A520MP65-F1
#
_cell.length_a   1.000
_cell.length_b   1.000
_cell.length_c   1.000
_cell.angle_alpha   90.00
_cell.angle_beta   90.00
_cell.angle_gamma   90.00
#
_symmetry.space_group_name_H-M   'P 1'
#
loop_
_entity.id
_entity.type
_entity.pdbx_description
1 polymer ?
#
loop_
_entity_poly.entity_id
_entity_poly.type
_entity_poly.pdbx_seq_one_letter_code
_entity_poly.pdbx_strand_id
1 'polypeptide(L)'
;MTMEFLNLLTRWGHLLFGITWIGMLYYFNFVQGGYFKQASAEGLADAKQKLAPSALWWFRWGAMWTFVTGVILLGMVHGYGQLNNYIIVGATMGTLMAANVWMVIWPAQKIALGIEEGGDKAAAGAKALLASRTNTLFSAPMLFGMFAGPHYPGYGYGSAVGGTGLIVALAIVAALEINALKGKQGPMTTVNGVIGSSLVLTAVLIAVINML
;
A
#
# COMPACT_ATOMS: atom_id res chain seq x y z
N MET A 1 -5.35 31.13 9.22
CA MET A 1 -4.99 30.23 8.11
C MET A 1 -6.26 29.95 7.32
N THR A 2 -6.30 30.12 5.99
CA THR A 2 -7.52 29.90 5.20
C THR A 2 -7.81 28.40 5.02
N MET A 3 -9.07 28.03 4.82
CA MET A 3 -9.45 26.63 4.57
C MET A 3 -8.83 26.07 3.29
N GLU A 4 -8.65 26.91 2.27
CA GLU A 4 -7.99 26.54 1.01
C GLU A 4 -6.52 26.19 1.24
N PHE A 5 -5.81 26.98 2.05
CA PHE A 5 -4.42 26.70 2.37
C PHE A 5 -4.27 25.44 3.23
N LEU A 6 -5.19 25.20 4.17
CA LEU A 6 -5.23 23.94 4.93
C LEU A 6 -5.46 22.73 4.02
N ASN A 7 -6.34 22.85 3.02
CA ASN A 7 -6.55 21.79 2.03
C ASN A 7 -5.27 21.51 1.22
N LEU A 8 -4.63 22.56 0.71
CA LEU A 8 -3.38 22.46 -0.03
C LEU A 8 -2.27 21.81 0.81
N LEU A 9 -2.08 22.27 2.05
CA LEU A 9 -1.11 21.70 2.97
C LEU A 9 -1.38 20.22 3.25
N THR A 10 -2.65 19.84 3.43
CA THR A 10 -3.03 18.44 3.68
C THR A 10 -2.74 17.57 2.46
N ARG A 11 -3.06 18.04 1.24
CA ARG A 11 -2.75 17.33 -0.02
C ARG A 11 -1.26 17.19 -0.23
N TRP A 12 -0.51 18.27 -0.03
CA TRP A 12 0.94 18.27 -0.13
C TRP A 12 1.58 17.32 0.88
N GLY A 13 1.14 17.35 2.13
CA GLY A 13 1.57 16.40 3.16
C GLY A 13 1.26 14.96 2.77
N HIS A 14 0.02 14.68 2.33
CA HIS A 14 -0.38 13.35 1.88
C HIS A 14 0.50 12.82 0.75
N LEU A 15 0.79 13.66 -0.24
CA LEU A 15 1.71 13.32 -1.34
C LEU A 15 3.12 13.02 -0.80
N LEU A 16 3.68 13.89 0.04
CA LEU A 16 5.03 13.75 0.58
C LEU A 16 5.21 12.47 1.41
N PHE A 17 4.24 12.17 2.27
CA PHE A 17 4.25 10.93 3.05
C PHE A 17 4.00 9.72 2.15
N GLY A 18 3.10 9.85 1.16
CA GLY A 18 2.77 8.80 0.21
C GLY A 18 3.96 8.36 -0.63
N ILE A 19 4.74 9.31 -1.17
CA ILE A 19 5.96 8.97 -1.92
C ILE A 19 7.02 8.32 -1.03
N THR A 20 7.12 8.73 0.24
CA THR A 20 8.04 8.12 1.20
C THR A 20 7.62 6.67 1.47
N TRP A 21 6.33 6.45 1.71
CA TRP A 21 5.80 5.13 1.99
C TRP A 21 5.93 4.16 0.81
N ILE A 22 5.38 4.55 -0.36
CA ILE A 22 5.37 3.69 -1.54
C ILE A 22 6.78 3.53 -2.12
N GLY A 23 7.63 4.56 -2.03
CA GLY A 23 9.05 4.45 -2.38
C GLY A 23 9.76 3.39 -1.55
N MET A 24 9.56 3.38 -0.22
CA MET A 24 10.12 2.33 0.65
C MET A 24 9.53 0.95 0.37
N LEU A 25 8.23 0.85 0.08
CA LEU A 25 7.59 -0.41 -0.35
C LEU A 25 8.30 -1.01 -1.58
N TYR A 26 8.56 -0.17 -2.60
CA TYR A 26 9.26 -0.57 -3.82
C TYR A 26 10.73 -0.89 -3.56
N TYR A 27 11.42 -0.13 -2.71
CA TYR A 27 12.78 -0.45 -2.29
C TYR A 27 12.87 -1.87 -1.70
N PHE A 28 11.97 -2.23 -0.76
CA PHE A 28 11.98 -3.57 -0.17
C PHE A 28 11.71 -4.68 -1.19
N ASN A 29 10.74 -4.44 -2.08
CA ASN A 29 10.23 -5.46 -2.98
C ASN A 29 11.07 -5.64 -4.23
N PHE A 30 11.70 -4.59 -4.74
CA PHE A 30 12.40 -4.58 -6.02
C PHE A 30 13.93 -4.58 -5.84
N VAL A 31 14.44 -4.02 -4.75
CA VAL A 31 15.88 -3.82 -4.55
C VAL A 31 16.44 -4.69 -3.42
N GLN A 32 15.95 -4.50 -2.19
CA GLN A 32 16.56 -5.10 -0.99
C GLN A 32 16.64 -6.63 -1.07
N GLY A 33 15.55 -7.28 -1.48
CA GLY A 33 15.50 -8.74 -1.59
C GLY A 33 16.47 -9.33 -2.62
N GLY A 34 16.77 -8.59 -3.69
CA GLY A 34 17.78 -8.96 -4.68
C GLY A 34 19.19 -8.83 -4.09
N TYR A 35 19.47 -7.67 -3.47
CA TYR A 35 20.74 -7.40 -2.79
C TYR A 35 21.07 -8.45 -1.73
N PHE A 36 20.10 -8.87 -0.90
CA PHE A 36 20.33 -9.88 0.14
C PHE A 36 20.76 -11.25 -0.38
N LYS A 37 20.46 -11.60 -1.64
CA LYS A 37 20.87 -12.88 -2.25
C LYS A 37 22.31 -12.87 -2.74
N GLN A 38 22.86 -11.69 -3.02
CA GLN A 38 24.20 -11.50 -3.57
C GLN A 38 25.20 -10.94 -2.55
N ALA A 39 24.73 -10.50 -1.38
CA ALA A 39 25.57 -9.93 -0.33
C ALA A 39 26.48 -11.01 0.31
N SER A 40 27.68 -10.61 0.72
CA SER A 40 28.52 -11.43 1.60
C SER A 40 27.83 -11.65 2.95
N ALA A 41 28.29 -12.64 3.72
CA ALA A 41 27.73 -12.92 5.04
C ALA A 41 27.79 -11.70 5.97
N GLU A 42 28.92 -10.98 5.95
CA GLU A 42 29.13 -9.75 6.72
C GLU A 42 28.21 -8.62 6.26
N GLY A 43 28.11 -8.40 4.94
CA GLY A 43 27.23 -7.37 4.38
C GLY A 43 25.75 -7.65 4.65
N LEU A 44 25.34 -8.92 4.59
CA LEU A 44 23.98 -9.32 4.94
C LEU A 44 23.67 -9.10 6.42
N ALA A 45 24.63 -9.40 7.30
CA ALA A 45 24.48 -9.18 8.74
C ALA A 45 24.35 -7.69 9.06
N ASP A 46 25.22 -6.84 8.52
CA ASP A 46 25.17 -5.39 8.73
C ASP A 46 23.86 -4.79 8.18
N ALA A 47 23.47 -5.19 6.96
CA ALA A 47 22.23 -4.70 6.36
C ALA A 47 20.99 -5.11 7.16
N LYS A 48 20.94 -6.32 7.72
CA LYS A 48 19.84 -6.76 8.59
C LYS A 48 19.84 -6.04 9.94
N GLN A 49 21.01 -5.71 10.48
CA GLN A 49 21.13 -5.07 11.79
C GLN A 49 20.87 -3.55 11.74
N LYS A 50 21.23 -2.88 10.65
CA LYS A 50 21.22 -1.40 10.57
C LYS A 50 20.33 -0.87 9.47
N LEU A 51 20.51 -1.33 8.23
CA LEU A 51 19.82 -0.77 7.06
C LEU A 51 18.33 -1.10 7.06
N ALA A 52 17.97 -2.38 7.22
CA ALA A 52 16.58 -2.82 7.17
C ALA A 52 15.72 -2.20 8.29
N PRO A 53 16.16 -2.15 9.57
CA PRO A 53 15.40 -1.47 10.62
C PRO A 53 15.19 0.03 10.35
N SER A 54 16.20 0.72 9.82
CA SER A 54 16.12 2.14 9.44
C SER A 54 15.11 2.37 8.31
N ALA A 55 15.19 1.57 7.24
CA ALA A 55 14.21 1.63 6.14
C ALA A 55 12.79 1.32 6.64
N LEU A 56 12.63 0.34 7.55
CA LEU A 56 11.33 -0.02 8.14
C LEU A 56 10.76 1.08 9.03
N TRP A 57 11.59 1.92 9.64
CA TRP A 57 11.13 3.10 10.37
C TRP A 57 10.44 4.09 9.42
N TRP A 58 11.11 4.49 8.35
CA TRP A 58 10.56 5.39 7.33
C TRP A 58 9.32 4.82 6.65
N PHE A 59 9.32 3.53 6.36
CA PHE A 59 8.17 2.84 5.78
C PHE A 59 6.93 2.92 6.66
N ARG A 60 7.06 2.63 7.97
CA ARG A 60 5.93 2.61 8.91
C ARG A 60 5.37 4.00 9.17
N TRP A 61 6.23 4.98 9.40
CA TRP A 61 5.79 6.33 9.68
C TRP A 61 5.33 7.08 8.42
N GLY A 62 5.95 6.80 7.27
CA GLY A 62 5.41 7.21 5.98
C GLY A 62 3.99 6.69 5.78
N ALA A 63 3.74 5.40 6.07
CA ALA A 63 2.39 4.83 6.00
C ALA A 63 1.41 5.49 6.96
N MET A 64 1.81 5.70 8.22
CA MET A 64 0.97 6.32 9.25
C MET A 64 0.54 7.73 8.86
N TRP A 65 1.50 8.57 8.46
CA TRP A 65 1.19 9.96 8.11
C TRP A 65 0.46 10.09 6.78
N THR A 66 0.70 9.19 5.82
CA THR A 66 -0.14 9.08 4.61
C THR A 66 -1.58 8.74 4.99
N PHE A 67 -1.79 7.77 5.89
CA PHE A 67 -3.12 7.37 6.32
C PHE A 67 -3.86 8.50 7.05
N VAL A 68 -3.21 9.16 8.03
CA VAL A 68 -3.81 10.27 8.78
C VAL A 68 -4.23 11.41 7.86
N THR A 69 -3.32 11.86 6.98
CA THR A 69 -3.63 12.92 6.00
C THR A 69 -4.69 12.46 4.99
N GLY A 70 -4.68 11.18 4.61
CA GLY A 70 -5.67 10.59 3.71
C GLY A 70 -7.07 10.56 4.30
N VAL A 71 -7.23 10.24 5.59
CA VAL A 71 -8.53 10.28 6.30
C VAL A 71 -9.09 11.70 6.31
N ILE A 72 -8.23 12.69 6.58
CA ILE A 72 -8.64 14.12 6.54
C ILE A 72 -9.12 14.49 5.13
N LEU A 73 -8.35 14.14 4.09
CA LEU A 73 -8.73 14.41 2.69
C LEU A 73 -10.02 13.68 2.29
N LEU A 74 -10.21 12.43 2.73
CA LEU A 74 -11.41 11.66 2.46
C LEU A 74 -12.64 12.32 3.09
N GLY A 75 -12.52 12.83 4.31
CA GLY A 75 -13.56 13.62 4.96
C GLY A 75 -13.90 14.91 4.19
N MET A 76 -12.89 15.60 3.66
CA MET A 76 -13.11 16.79 2.81
C MET A 76 -13.82 16.43 1.50
N VAL A 77 -13.35 15.41 0.78
CA VAL A 77 -13.95 14.94 -0.48
C VAL A 77 -15.39 14.47 -0.26
N HIS A 78 -15.67 13.79 0.85
CA HIS A 78 -17.03 13.44 1.25
C HIS A 78 -17.90 14.66 1.50
N GLY A 79 -17.42 15.63 2.30
CA GLY A 79 -18.14 16.86 2.62
C GLY A 79 -18.45 17.74 1.39
N TYR A 80 -17.61 17.68 0.36
CA TYR A 80 -17.85 18.38 -0.91
C TYR A 80 -18.69 17.57 -1.91
N GLY A 81 -19.18 16.38 -1.54
CA GLY A 81 -19.98 15.54 -2.43
C GLY A 81 -19.20 15.01 -3.64
N GLN A 82 -17.87 14.84 -3.51
CA GLN A 82 -16.99 14.48 -4.63
C GLN A 82 -16.43 13.05 -4.53
N LEU A 83 -17.04 12.19 -3.70
CA LEU A 83 -16.69 10.77 -3.69
C LEU A 83 -17.07 10.13 -5.03
N ASN A 84 -16.26 9.16 -5.44
CA ASN A 84 -16.53 8.31 -6.60
C ASN A 84 -16.02 6.89 -6.32
N ASN A 85 -16.39 5.92 -7.16
CA ASN A 85 -16.00 4.52 -6.94
C ASN A 85 -14.47 4.32 -6.90
N TYR A 86 -13.71 5.07 -7.70
CA TYR A 86 -12.25 4.98 -7.72
C TYR A 86 -11.61 5.41 -6.40
N ILE A 87 -12.10 6.50 -5.81
CA ILE A 87 -11.64 6.99 -4.52
C ILE A 87 -12.00 6.00 -3.41
N ILE A 88 -13.19 5.40 -3.44
CA ILE A 88 -13.59 4.39 -2.45
C ILE A 88 -12.69 3.15 -2.54
N VAL A 89 -12.47 2.63 -3.74
CA VAL A 89 -11.62 1.45 -3.97
C VAL A 89 -10.16 1.75 -3.62
N GLY A 90 -9.64 2.90 -4.05
CA GLY A 90 -8.30 3.38 -3.73
C GLY A 90 -8.10 3.55 -2.22
N ALA A 91 -9.01 4.25 -1.53
CA ALA A 91 -8.94 4.44 -0.08
C ALA A 91 -9.06 3.13 0.70
N THR A 92 -9.86 2.19 0.22
CA THR A 92 -9.96 0.85 0.82
C THR A 92 -8.61 0.13 0.73
N MET A 93 -8.01 0.04 -0.46
CA MET A 93 -6.69 -0.57 -0.63
C MET A 93 -5.62 0.15 0.20
N GLY A 94 -5.57 1.48 0.17
CA GLY A 94 -4.61 2.26 0.98
C GLY A 94 -4.76 2.01 2.48
N THR A 95 -5.98 1.89 2.98
CA THR A 95 -6.26 1.56 4.39
C THR A 95 -5.79 0.16 4.75
N LEU A 96 -6.13 -0.85 3.94
CA LEU A 96 -5.67 -2.22 4.13
C LEU A 96 -4.15 -2.33 4.06
N MET A 97 -3.53 -1.61 3.13
CA MET A 97 -2.08 -1.55 3.02
C MET A 97 -1.44 -0.97 4.29
N ALA A 98 -1.97 0.15 4.82
CA ALA A 98 -1.47 0.77 6.05
C ALA A 98 -1.66 -0.16 7.26
N ALA A 99 -2.80 -0.84 7.33
CA ALA A 99 -3.09 -1.89 8.30
C ALA A 99 -2.05 -3.03 8.23
N ASN A 100 -1.75 -3.53 7.04
CA ASN A 100 -0.72 -4.55 6.82
C ASN A 100 0.66 -4.09 7.31
N VAL A 101 1.03 -2.83 7.07
CA VAL A 101 2.32 -2.27 7.56
C VAL A 101 2.45 -2.40 9.07
N TRP A 102 1.43 -1.96 9.81
CA TRP A 102 1.50 -1.85 11.27
C TRP A 102 1.13 -3.12 12.01
N MET A 103 0.17 -3.90 11.49
CA MET A 103 -0.37 -5.08 12.19
C MET A 103 0.26 -6.39 11.74
N VAL A 104 0.86 -6.45 10.54
CA VAL A 104 1.40 -7.70 9.98
C VAL A 104 2.90 -7.60 9.72
N ILE A 105 3.31 -6.66 8.87
CA ILE A 105 4.70 -6.53 8.41
C ILE A 105 5.59 -6.16 9.58
N TRP A 106 5.25 -5.11 10.34
CA TRP A 106 6.10 -4.65 11.44
C TRP A 106 6.30 -5.70 12.55
N PRO A 107 5.25 -6.31 13.13
CA PRO A 107 5.43 -7.34 14.15
C PRO A 107 6.24 -8.54 13.64
N ALA A 108 5.99 -8.98 12.41
CA ALA A 108 6.72 -10.10 11.82
C ALA A 108 8.19 -9.76 11.53
N GLN A 109 8.48 -8.53 11.09
CA GLN A 109 9.85 -8.07 10.85
C GLN A 109 10.67 -7.95 12.13
N LYS A 110 10.05 -7.58 13.27
CA LYS A 110 10.75 -7.57 14.56
C LYS A 110 11.32 -8.95 14.90
N ILE A 111 10.55 -10.00 14.69
CA ILE A 111 10.98 -11.39 14.89
C ILE A 111 12.01 -11.80 13.83
N ALA A 112 11.71 -11.56 12.54
CA ALA A 112 12.56 -11.99 11.43
C ALA A 112 13.98 -11.37 11.47
N LEU A 113 14.08 -10.12 11.94
CA LEU A 113 15.35 -9.40 12.11
C LEU A 113 16.01 -9.64 13.47
N GLY A 114 15.34 -10.34 14.40
CA GLY A 114 15.85 -10.58 15.75
C GLY A 114 15.88 -9.32 16.63
N ILE A 115 15.01 -8.34 16.35
CA ILE A 115 14.77 -7.18 17.22
C ILE A 115 14.02 -7.64 18.48
N GLU A 116 13.09 -8.58 18.31
CA GLU A 116 12.43 -9.28 19.42
C GLU A 116 12.91 -10.73 19.47
N GLU A 117 13.12 -11.22 20.69
CA GLU A 117 13.48 -12.62 20.92
C GLU A 117 12.26 -13.54 20.85
N GLY A 118 12.50 -14.80 20.45
CA GLY A 118 11.46 -15.81 20.32
C GLY A 118 10.79 -15.85 18.94
N GLY A 119 10.11 -16.96 18.66
CA GLY A 119 9.41 -17.20 17.39
C GLY A 119 10.31 -17.72 16.26
N ASP A 120 9.67 -18.27 15.22
CA ASP A 120 10.34 -18.76 14.02
C ASP A 120 10.65 -17.59 13.07
N LYS A 121 11.93 -17.25 12.95
CA LYS A 121 12.43 -16.17 12.09
C LYS A 121 12.08 -16.38 10.61
N ALA A 122 12.12 -17.62 10.12
CA ALA A 122 11.83 -17.93 8.73
C ALA A 122 10.34 -17.78 8.43
N ALA A 123 9.48 -18.31 9.31
CA ALA A 123 8.03 -18.16 9.18
C ALA A 123 7.61 -16.68 9.29
N ALA A 124 8.19 -15.92 10.23
CA ALA A 124 7.93 -14.49 10.36
C ALA A 124 8.37 -13.70 9.12
N GLY A 125 9.55 -14.00 8.58
CA GLY A 125 10.03 -13.40 7.34
C GLY A 125 9.10 -13.69 6.15
N ALA A 126 8.62 -14.93 6.02
CA ALA A 126 7.68 -15.31 4.96
C ALA A 126 6.32 -14.58 5.11
N LYS A 127 5.80 -14.47 6.33
CA LYS A 127 4.57 -13.73 6.63
C LYS A 127 4.70 -12.25 6.28
N ALA A 128 5.79 -11.60 6.70
CA ALA A 128 6.06 -10.20 6.36
C ALA A 128 6.17 -10.00 4.84
N LEU A 129 6.83 -10.92 4.14
CA LEU A 129 7.02 -10.84 2.70
C LEU A 129 5.71 -11.02 1.93
N LEU A 130 4.82 -11.94 2.34
CA LEU A 130 3.51 -12.12 1.69
C LEU A 130 2.65 -10.85 1.80
N ALA A 131 2.58 -10.25 2.99
CA ALA A 131 1.86 -8.99 3.19
C ALA A 131 2.50 -7.85 2.39
N SER A 132 3.83 -7.74 2.37
CA SER A 132 4.55 -6.72 1.59
C SER A 132 4.35 -6.87 0.07
N ARG A 133 4.30 -8.12 -0.44
CA ARG A 133 3.98 -8.41 -1.85
C ARG A 133 2.53 -8.05 -2.18
N THR A 134 1.60 -8.30 -1.27
CA THR A 134 0.19 -7.91 -1.46
C THR A 134 0.03 -6.39 -1.44
N ASN A 135 0.74 -5.67 -0.56
CA ASN A 135 0.80 -4.21 -0.62
C ASN A 135 1.37 -3.71 -1.97
N THR A 136 2.37 -4.40 -2.52
CA THR A 136 2.92 -4.08 -3.85
C THR A 136 1.93 -4.40 -4.97
N LEU A 137 1.15 -5.47 -4.85
CA LEU A 137 0.06 -5.79 -5.78
C LEU A 137 -0.99 -4.68 -5.78
N PHE A 138 -1.36 -4.16 -4.61
CA PHE A 138 -2.34 -3.09 -4.47
C PHE A 138 -1.83 -1.70 -4.83
N SER A 139 -0.51 -1.47 -4.89
CA SER A 139 0.02 -0.11 -5.01
C SER A 139 -0.37 0.58 -6.32
N ALA A 140 -0.27 -0.09 -7.49
CA ALA A 140 -0.66 0.52 -8.76
C ALA A 140 -2.17 0.84 -8.86
N PRO A 141 -3.10 -0.10 -8.56
CA PRO A 141 -4.53 0.22 -8.62
C PRO A 141 -4.95 1.24 -7.56
N MET A 142 -4.32 1.22 -6.39
CA MET A 142 -4.54 2.24 -5.35
C MET A 142 -4.11 3.62 -5.84
N LEU A 143 -2.89 3.77 -6.37
CA LEU A 143 -2.42 5.04 -6.91
C LEU A 143 -3.30 5.55 -8.05
N PHE A 144 -3.75 4.66 -8.94
CA PHE A 144 -4.70 5.01 -10.00
C PHE A 144 -6.03 5.52 -9.41
N GLY A 145 -6.60 4.79 -8.44
CA GLY A 145 -7.84 5.18 -7.78
C GLY A 145 -7.75 6.52 -7.05
N MET A 146 -6.61 6.79 -6.39
CA MET A 146 -6.35 8.07 -5.74
C MET A 146 -6.15 9.21 -6.74
N PHE A 147 -5.56 8.93 -7.91
CA PHE A 147 -5.37 9.91 -8.98
C PHE A 147 -6.70 10.32 -9.64
N ALA A 148 -7.71 9.45 -9.64
CA ALA A 148 -9.05 9.77 -10.13
C ALA A 148 -9.82 10.76 -9.22
N GLY A 149 -9.25 11.14 -8.08
CA GLY A 149 -9.82 12.13 -7.17
C GLY A 149 -9.89 13.53 -7.77
N PRO A 150 -10.82 14.37 -7.30
CA PRO A 150 -10.92 15.75 -7.73
C PRO A 150 -9.71 16.56 -7.25
N HIS A 151 -9.07 17.27 -8.18
CA HIS A 151 -7.99 18.21 -7.87
C HIS A 151 -8.51 19.65 -7.73
N TYR A 152 -9.74 19.91 -8.23
CA TYR A 152 -10.50 21.14 -8.04
C TYR A 152 -11.98 20.81 -7.76
N PRO A 153 -12.73 21.65 -7.01
CA PRO A 153 -14.17 21.49 -6.84
C PRO A 153 -14.90 21.37 -8.18
N GLY A 154 -15.70 20.31 -8.36
CA GLY A 154 -16.43 20.03 -9.60
C GLY A 154 -15.64 19.32 -10.72
N TYR A 155 -14.33 19.08 -10.56
CA TYR A 155 -13.49 18.45 -11.58
C TYR A 155 -12.79 17.20 -11.01
N GLY A 156 -13.36 16.03 -11.28
CA GLY A 156 -12.77 14.72 -10.97
C GLY A 156 -13.26 13.65 -11.96
N TYR A 157 -12.44 12.63 -12.20
CA TYR A 157 -12.87 11.49 -12.99
C TYR A 157 -13.76 10.61 -12.11
N GLY A 158 -15.07 10.71 -12.27
CA GLY A 158 -16.00 10.19 -11.26
C GLY A 158 -17.14 9.38 -11.85
N SER A 159 -17.10 8.07 -11.65
CA SER A 159 -18.31 7.25 -11.66
C SER A 159 -19.14 7.53 -10.40
N ALA A 160 -20.47 7.39 -10.52
CA ALA A 160 -21.37 7.52 -9.37
C ALA A 160 -21.01 6.49 -8.29
N VAL A 161 -21.09 6.90 -7.02
CA VAL A 161 -20.86 5.99 -5.89
C VAL A 161 -21.92 4.89 -5.89
N GLY A 162 -21.48 3.63 -5.87
CA GLY A 162 -22.34 2.46 -5.80
C GLY A 162 -22.34 1.64 -7.09
N GLY A 163 -23.36 0.80 -7.25
CA GLY A 163 -23.50 -0.12 -8.38
C GLY A 163 -22.71 -1.42 -8.24
N THR A 164 -22.94 -2.33 -9.19
CA THR A 164 -22.36 -3.67 -9.20
C THR A 164 -20.84 -3.61 -9.33
N GLY A 165 -20.30 -2.73 -10.16
CA GLY A 165 -18.86 -2.54 -10.32
C GLY A 165 -18.13 -2.24 -9.00
N LEU A 166 -18.68 -1.36 -8.16
CA LEU A 166 -18.08 -1.07 -6.84
C LEU A 166 -18.08 -2.32 -5.95
N ILE A 167 -19.20 -3.02 -5.86
CA ILE A 167 -19.35 -4.22 -5.02
C ILE A 167 -18.35 -5.30 -5.44
N VAL A 168 -18.26 -5.57 -6.74
CA VAL A 168 -17.33 -6.57 -7.29
C VAL A 168 -15.88 -6.15 -7.07
N ALA A 169 -15.54 -4.88 -7.28
CA ALA A 169 -14.19 -4.37 -7.02
C ALA A 169 -13.77 -4.54 -5.56
N LEU A 170 -14.65 -4.21 -4.61
CA LEU A 170 -14.39 -4.38 -3.17
C LEU A 170 -14.29 -5.85 -2.78
N ALA A 171 -15.10 -6.73 -3.38
CA ALA A 171 -15.01 -8.17 -3.15
C ALA A 171 -13.67 -8.76 -3.62
N ILE A 172 -13.16 -8.32 -4.79
CA ILE A 172 -11.84 -8.71 -5.29
C ILE A 172 -10.75 -8.26 -4.31
N VAL A 173 -10.77 -6.99 -3.88
CA VAL A 173 -9.81 -6.44 -2.92
C VAL A 173 -9.83 -7.22 -1.60
N ALA A 174 -11.02 -7.50 -1.06
CA ALA A 174 -11.18 -8.27 0.17
C ALA A 174 -10.64 -9.71 0.05
N ALA A 175 -10.91 -10.39 -1.07
CA ALA A 175 -10.40 -11.73 -1.31
C ALA A 175 -8.86 -11.77 -1.38
N LEU A 176 -8.25 -10.79 -2.04
CA LEU A 176 -6.80 -10.66 -2.13
C LEU A 176 -6.17 -10.34 -0.76
N GLU A 177 -6.82 -9.51 0.04
CA GLU A 177 -6.39 -9.21 1.41
C GLU A 177 -6.49 -10.45 2.33
N ILE A 178 -7.54 -11.25 2.21
CA ILE A 178 -7.64 -12.53 2.94
C ILE A 178 -6.46 -13.45 2.58
N ASN A 179 -6.07 -13.51 1.30
CA ASN A 179 -4.87 -14.23 0.89
C ASN A 179 -3.59 -13.63 1.49
N ALA A 180 -3.50 -12.30 1.64
CA ALA A 180 -2.35 -11.64 2.27
C ALA A 180 -2.11 -12.13 3.71
N LEU A 181 -3.19 -12.47 4.43
CA LEU A 181 -3.13 -12.86 5.84
C LEU A 181 -2.89 -14.36 6.07
N LYS A 182 -3.36 -15.23 5.16
CA LYS A 182 -3.40 -16.69 5.37
C LYS A 182 -2.93 -17.52 4.18
N GLY A 183 -2.69 -16.89 3.04
CA GLY A 183 -2.52 -17.57 1.77
C GLY A 183 -1.06 -17.73 1.34
N LYS A 184 -0.85 -17.66 0.02
CA LYS A 184 0.46 -17.87 -0.62
C LYS A 184 0.72 -16.76 -1.64
N GLN A 185 2.00 -16.57 -1.98
CA GLN A 185 2.41 -15.50 -2.91
C GLN A 185 2.01 -15.75 -4.36
N GLY A 186 1.95 -17.02 -4.78
CA GLY A 186 1.65 -17.39 -6.17
C GLY A 186 2.57 -16.65 -7.16
N PRO A 187 2.02 -15.91 -8.14
CA PRO A 187 2.81 -15.19 -9.14
C PRO A 187 3.66 -14.06 -8.54
N MET A 188 3.33 -13.56 -7.35
CA MET A 188 4.06 -12.48 -6.67
C MET A 188 5.38 -12.94 -6.01
N THR A 189 5.76 -14.21 -6.17
CA THR A 189 7.06 -14.73 -5.71
C THR A 189 8.23 -14.02 -6.36
N THR A 190 8.06 -13.53 -7.60
CA THR A 190 9.07 -12.79 -8.36
C THR A 190 8.75 -11.30 -8.44
N VAL A 191 9.78 -10.47 -8.67
CA VAL A 191 9.62 -9.02 -8.86
C VAL A 191 8.76 -8.71 -10.08
N ASN A 192 9.08 -9.28 -11.24
CA ASN A 192 8.30 -9.08 -12.46
C ASN A 192 6.88 -9.61 -12.30
N GLY A 193 6.70 -10.72 -11.59
CA GLY A 193 5.39 -11.30 -11.34
C GLY A 193 4.49 -10.39 -10.50
N VAL A 194 5.00 -9.76 -9.42
CA VAL A 194 4.19 -8.82 -8.63
C VAL A 194 3.91 -7.51 -9.39
N ILE A 195 4.87 -7.00 -10.18
CA ILE A 195 4.67 -5.80 -11.00
C ILE A 195 3.57 -6.06 -12.05
N GLY A 196 3.70 -7.16 -12.81
CA GLY A 196 2.72 -7.55 -13.81
C GLY A 196 1.34 -7.77 -13.20
N SER A 197 1.27 -8.46 -12.06
CA SER A 197 0.01 -8.70 -11.35
C SER A 197 -0.64 -7.39 -10.88
N SER A 198 0.13 -6.40 -10.43
CA SER A 198 -0.39 -5.09 -10.00
C SER A 198 -0.99 -4.31 -11.17
N LEU A 199 -0.32 -4.30 -12.32
CA LEU A 199 -0.84 -3.67 -13.53
C LEU A 199 -2.09 -4.38 -14.07
N VAL A 200 -2.10 -5.71 -14.08
CA VAL A 200 -3.27 -6.50 -14.46
C VAL A 200 -4.44 -6.23 -13.53
N LEU A 201 -4.22 -6.23 -12.21
CA LEU A 201 -5.24 -5.89 -11.23
C LEU A 201 -5.79 -4.48 -11.46
N THR A 202 -4.94 -3.53 -11.83
CA THR A 202 -5.35 -2.15 -12.18
C THR A 202 -6.31 -2.16 -13.38
N ALA A 203 -5.96 -2.84 -14.46
CA ALA A 203 -6.83 -2.96 -15.63
C ALA A 203 -8.16 -3.67 -15.31
N VAL A 204 -8.13 -4.74 -14.50
CA VAL A 204 -9.32 -5.47 -14.07
C VAL A 204 -10.25 -4.58 -13.25
N LEU A 205 -9.73 -3.85 -12.26
CA LEU A 205 -10.56 -2.98 -11.43
C LEU A 205 -11.13 -1.80 -12.24
N ILE A 206 -10.38 -1.25 -13.18
CA ILE A 206 -10.89 -0.24 -14.13
C ILE A 206 -12.03 -0.82 -14.96
N ALA A 207 -11.86 -1.99 -15.56
CA ALA A 207 -12.90 -2.63 -16.36
C ALA A 207 -14.15 -2.91 -15.53
N VAL A 208 -13.98 -3.52 -14.35
CA VAL A 208 -15.08 -3.82 -13.40
C VAL A 208 -15.86 -2.56 -13.03
N ILE A 209 -15.19 -1.44 -12.72
CA ILE A 209 -15.86 -0.19 -12.32
C ILE A 209 -16.65 0.45 -13.47
N ASN A 210 -16.23 0.27 -14.72
CA ASN A 210 -16.88 0.92 -15.88
C ASN A 210 -17.87 0.03 -16.63
N MET A 211 -17.76 -1.29 -16.51
CA MET A 211 -18.54 -2.23 -17.32
C MET A 211 -19.64 -2.95 -16.54
N LEU A 212 -19.68 -2.84 -15.21
CA LEU A 212 -20.68 -3.47 -14.32
C LEU A 212 -21.43 -2.44 -13.49
#